data_AF-A0A4Q5C9T5-F1
#
_entry.id   AF-A0A4Q5C9T5-F1
#
_cell.length_a   1.000
_cell.length_b   1.000
_cell.length_c   1.000
_cell.angle_alpha   90.00
_cell.angle_beta   90.00
_cell.angle_gamma   90.00
#
_symmetry.space_group_name_H-M   'P 1'
#
loop_
_entity.id
_entity.type
_entity.pdbx_description
1 polymer ?
#
loop_
_entity_poly.entity_id
_entity_poly.type
_entity_poly.pdbx_seq_one_letter_code
_entity_poly.pdbx_strand_id
1 'polypeptide(L)'
;MMEKAGRETEKLIEELIVQFHMIEHGDVVIAGVSGGADSVCLLLTLCSLREKFGFEVKVCHVNHCLRGAAADADEEYVKKLCGELGVECRVFRKEVELIAEKRKQSCEEAGREVRREAFEQMCAENGGTKIATAHHRDDQAETVLLNIARGTGIRGLCGIVPVRDNRIRPLLSLTRDRIESYLRERGIVWRVDATNEEDDYTRNRIRHKVLPVLENEVNDQTVKHLESLSRQAEEICEYLDYSVRQLWKTCVSVRKKDQEQKESPIELVIEKESFFQSFPAVRKLLLQKCIGKVRGGQKDLTSAHLQSVSELFDRQVGKQIDLPGGVAAKRTYDGIEIIRQTQSRAETGKAAPESDAAGKLELRFVENGDILQAEEIPQKSYTKWIDYDIIKCGLCVRTRQSGDYLVIDDQGRRQKLKAWFINEKIPKEERDRMLLVADGSHIVWIPGYRMSRAYKVTEKTKNIVEIKITEEEKDGRNDQRDDFGRES
;
A
#
# COMPACT_ATOMS: atom_id res chain seq x y z
N MET A 1 3.95 -47.00 26.79
CA MET A 1 2.99 -46.14 26.06
C MET A 1 3.37 -44.66 26.13
N MET A 2 3.82 -44.15 27.28
CA MET A 2 4.13 -42.72 27.49
C MET A 2 5.25 -42.15 26.58
N GLU A 3 6.38 -42.82 26.37
CA GLU A 3 7.42 -42.33 25.42
C GLU A 3 6.95 -42.18 23.95
N LYS A 4 5.83 -42.80 23.59
CA LYS A 4 5.30 -42.77 22.22
C LYS A 4 4.53 -41.47 21.94
N ALA A 5 3.85 -40.91 22.94
CA ALA A 5 3.06 -39.69 22.81
C ALA A 5 3.93 -38.42 22.78
N GLY A 6 5.00 -38.39 23.56
CA GLY A 6 6.03 -37.35 23.47
C GLY A 6 6.66 -37.24 22.08
N ARG A 7 7.06 -38.37 21.48
CA ARG A 7 7.59 -38.42 20.11
C ARG A 7 6.56 -38.04 19.05
N GLU A 8 5.30 -38.41 19.24
CA GLU A 8 4.22 -38.05 18.33
C GLU A 8 3.94 -36.53 18.36
N THR A 9 4.05 -35.90 19.53
CA THR A 9 3.90 -34.44 19.68
C THR A 9 5.01 -33.68 18.98
N GLU A 10 6.27 -34.10 19.12
CA GLU A 10 7.39 -33.52 18.36
C GLU A 10 7.22 -33.71 16.86
N LYS A 11 6.73 -34.87 16.43
CA LYS A 11 6.47 -35.15 15.02
C LYS A 11 5.40 -34.20 14.43
N LEU A 12 4.33 -33.92 15.15
CA LEU A 12 3.30 -32.96 14.70
C LEU A 12 3.85 -31.54 14.56
N ILE A 13 4.72 -31.13 15.49
CA ILE A 13 5.39 -29.82 15.42
C ILE A 13 6.36 -29.79 14.23
N GLU A 14 7.11 -30.86 14.02
CA GLU A 14 8.02 -31.01 12.87
C GLU A 14 7.26 -30.93 11.54
N GLU A 15 6.17 -31.69 11.39
CA GLU A 15 5.31 -31.67 10.20
C GLU A 15 4.81 -30.25 9.91
N LEU A 16 4.42 -29.49 10.94
CA LEU A 16 3.96 -28.11 10.80
C LEU A 16 5.11 -27.16 10.39
N ILE A 17 6.30 -27.31 10.99
CA ILE A 17 7.49 -26.52 10.65
C ILE A 17 7.85 -26.71 9.17
N VAL A 18 7.84 -27.96 8.69
CA VAL A 18 8.15 -28.30 7.29
C VAL A 18 7.06 -27.80 6.36
N GLN A 19 5.78 -28.06 6.67
CA GLN A 19 4.64 -27.65 5.84
C GLN A 19 4.65 -26.14 5.56
N PHE A 20 4.91 -25.32 6.59
CA PHE A 20 4.88 -23.87 6.49
C PHE A 20 6.25 -23.22 6.30
N HIS A 21 7.31 -24.01 6.07
CA HIS A 21 8.68 -23.51 5.89
C HIS A 21 9.09 -22.52 6.99
N MET A 22 8.79 -22.88 8.24
CA MET A 22 8.94 -21.97 9.38
C MET A 22 10.41 -21.64 9.68
N ILE A 23 11.29 -22.62 9.52
CA ILE A 23 12.70 -22.58 9.91
C ILE A 23 13.54 -23.14 8.77
N GLU A 24 14.62 -22.45 8.43
CA GLU A 24 15.62 -22.84 7.44
C GLU A 24 16.98 -23.11 8.13
N HIS A 25 17.89 -23.80 7.42
CA HIS A 25 19.23 -24.08 7.94
C HIS A 25 20.02 -22.77 8.13
N GLY A 26 20.63 -22.60 9.30
CA GLY A 26 21.36 -21.39 9.69
C GLY A 26 20.50 -20.28 10.29
N ASP A 27 19.19 -20.51 10.46
CA ASP A 27 18.32 -19.56 11.16
C ASP A 27 18.73 -19.39 12.63
N VAL A 28 18.46 -18.20 13.18
CA VAL A 28 18.55 -17.91 14.61
C VAL A 28 17.14 -17.62 15.12
N VAL A 29 16.58 -18.58 15.86
CA VAL A 29 15.20 -18.55 16.35
C VAL A 29 15.16 -17.97 17.76
N ILE A 30 14.50 -16.81 17.90
CA ILE A 30 14.23 -16.15 19.18
C ILE A 30 12.91 -16.70 19.76
N ALA A 31 12.99 -17.55 20.77
CA ALA A 31 11.83 -18.12 21.45
C ALA A 31 11.37 -17.22 22.61
N GLY A 32 10.10 -16.82 22.61
CA GLY A 32 9.49 -16.12 23.72
C GLY A 32 9.06 -17.07 24.83
N VAL A 33 9.75 -17.03 25.98
CA VAL A 33 9.51 -17.95 27.09
C VAL A 33 9.00 -17.18 28.32
N SER A 34 7.77 -17.43 28.75
CA SER A 34 7.19 -16.80 29.94
C SER A 34 7.35 -17.65 31.21
N GLY A 35 7.68 -18.93 31.08
CA GLY A 35 7.73 -19.90 32.18
C GLY A 35 6.44 -20.74 32.32
N GLY A 36 5.39 -20.39 31.56
CA GLY A 36 4.16 -21.19 31.46
C GLY A 36 4.33 -22.44 30.58
N ALA A 37 3.41 -23.40 30.74
CA ALA A 37 3.40 -24.69 30.04
C ALA A 37 3.69 -24.57 28.53
N ASP A 38 2.91 -23.75 27.82
CA ASP A 38 3.01 -23.61 26.37
C ASP A 38 4.40 -23.13 25.95
N SER A 39 4.94 -22.14 26.66
CA SER A 39 6.24 -21.55 26.36
C SER A 39 7.42 -22.46 26.69
N VAL A 40 7.28 -23.30 27.71
CA VAL A 40 8.27 -24.32 28.09
C VAL A 40 8.25 -25.46 27.07
N CYS A 41 7.07 -25.92 26.65
CA CYS A 41 6.93 -26.92 25.59
C CYS A 41 7.56 -26.43 24.28
N LEU A 42 7.30 -25.17 23.90
CA LEU A 42 7.92 -24.55 22.72
C LEU A 42 9.44 -24.61 22.79
N LEU A 43 10.03 -24.20 23.91
CA LEU A 43 11.49 -24.20 24.07
C LEU A 43 12.06 -25.61 23.93
N LEU A 44 11.47 -26.58 24.61
CA LEU A 44 11.95 -27.97 24.60
C LEU A 44 11.89 -28.58 23.21
N THR A 45 10.81 -28.35 22.46
CA THR A 45 10.70 -28.87 21.11
C THR A 45 11.64 -28.17 20.13
N LEU A 46 11.82 -26.85 20.25
CA LEU A 46 12.82 -26.15 19.43
C LEU A 46 14.24 -26.67 19.72
N CYS A 47 14.56 -26.93 20.99
CA CYS A 47 15.84 -27.51 21.38
C CYS A 47 16.04 -28.93 20.84
N SER A 48 15.00 -29.78 20.81
CA SER A 48 15.12 -31.13 20.26
C SER A 48 15.24 -31.13 18.73
N LEU A 49 14.66 -30.13 18.05
CA LEU A 49 14.71 -30.01 16.59
C LEU A 49 15.93 -29.23 16.07
N ARG A 50 16.64 -28.47 16.91
CA ARG A 50 17.75 -27.58 16.49
C ARG A 50 18.87 -28.29 15.73
N GLU A 51 19.25 -29.48 16.17
CA GLU A 51 20.30 -30.28 15.54
C GLU A 51 19.85 -30.88 14.21
N LYS A 52 18.58 -31.26 14.12
CA LYS A 52 17.99 -31.88 12.93
C LYS A 52 17.86 -30.92 11.76
N PHE A 53 17.48 -29.67 12.03
CA PHE A 53 17.29 -28.63 11.00
C PHE A 53 18.48 -27.68 10.87
N GLY A 54 19.46 -27.74 11.78
CA GLY A 54 20.68 -26.93 11.75
C GLY A 54 20.44 -25.45 12.03
N PHE A 55 19.70 -25.12 13.09
CA PHE A 55 19.42 -23.74 13.51
C PHE A 55 19.84 -23.48 14.96
N GLU A 56 19.99 -22.20 15.32
CA GLU A 56 20.27 -21.78 16.69
C GLU A 56 18.99 -21.35 17.41
N VAL A 57 18.91 -21.65 18.71
CA VAL A 57 17.81 -21.20 19.57
C VAL A 57 18.37 -20.21 20.58
N LYS A 58 17.69 -19.08 20.75
CA LYS A 58 17.94 -18.13 21.84
C LYS A 58 16.62 -17.79 22.52
N VAL A 59 16.66 -17.57 23.83
CA VAL A 59 15.46 -17.30 24.63
C VAL A 59 15.35 -15.83 24.98
N CYS A 60 14.17 -15.26 24.73
CA CYS A 60 13.78 -13.94 25.18
C CYS A 60 12.70 -14.10 26.27
N HIS A 61 13.05 -13.70 27.49
CA HIS A 61 12.11 -13.61 28.60
C HIS A 61 11.84 -12.15 28.94
N VAL A 62 10.56 -11.81 29.16
CA VAL A 62 10.14 -10.45 29.51
C VAL A 62 9.48 -10.48 30.87
N ASN A 63 10.16 -9.92 31.87
CA ASN A 63 9.62 -9.71 33.20
C ASN A 63 8.90 -8.34 33.20
N HIS A 64 7.57 -8.40 33.32
CA HIS A 64 6.69 -7.22 33.22
C HIS A 64 6.62 -6.42 34.55
N CYS A 65 7.29 -6.91 35.60
CA CYS A 65 7.32 -6.35 36.96
C CYS A 65 5.93 -6.20 37.64
N LEU A 66 4.87 -6.83 37.10
CA LEU A 66 3.49 -6.70 37.61
C LEU A 66 3.21 -7.52 38.87
N ARG A 67 3.88 -8.67 39.04
CA ARG A 67 3.57 -9.65 40.10
C ARG A 67 4.64 -9.74 41.19
N GLY A 68 5.51 -8.73 41.29
CA GLY A 68 6.63 -8.67 42.24
C GLY A 68 7.42 -9.99 42.29
N ALA A 69 7.48 -10.61 43.47
CA ALA A 69 8.22 -11.84 43.72
C ALA A 69 7.84 -13.03 42.82
N ALA A 70 6.58 -13.12 42.35
CA ALA A 70 6.18 -14.20 41.44
C ALA A 70 6.82 -14.03 40.05
N ALA A 71 6.93 -12.79 39.58
CA ALA A 71 7.59 -12.49 38.31
C ALA A 71 9.11 -12.70 38.38
N ASP A 72 9.74 -12.38 39.51
CA ASP A 72 11.16 -12.70 39.76
C ASP A 72 11.41 -14.22 39.82
N ALA A 73 10.50 -14.99 40.43
CA ALA A 73 10.60 -16.45 40.47
C ALA A 73 10.40 -17.09 39.08
N ASP A 74 9.50 -16.53 38.25
CA ASP A 74 9.32 -16.97 36.86
C ASP A 74 10.60 -16.71 36.03
N GLU A 75 11.25 -15.55 36.24
CA GLU A 75 12.53 -15.21 35.60
C GLU A 75 13.65 -16.19 36.01
N GLU A 76 13.78 -16.47 37.31
CA GLU A 76 14.80 -17.40 37.82
C GLU A 76 14.59 -18.81 37.28
N TYR A 77 13.33 -19.27 37.25
CA TYR A 77 12.96 -20.55 36.65
C TYR A 77 13.38 -20.64 35.18
N VAL A 78 13.07 -19.63 34.37
CA VAL A 78 13.42 -19.62 32.94
C VAL A 78 14.94 -19.60 32.75
N LYS A 79 15.68 -18.81 33.55
CA LYS A 79 17.15 -18.79 33.52
C LYS A 79 17.73 -20.17 33.82
N LYS A 80 17.23 -20.84 34.86
CA LYS A 80 17.66 -22.18 35.24
C LYS A 80 17.40 -23.19 34.12
N LEU A 81 16.18 -23.20 33.58
CA LEU A 81 15.80 -24.09 32.48
C LEU A 81 16.67 -23.89 31.23
N CYS A 82 16.97 -22.64 30.87
CA CYS A 82 17.85 -22.35 29.74
C CYS A 82 19.29 -22.80 30.00
N GLY A 83 19.78 -22.66 31.24
CA GLY A 83 21.09 -23.16 31.65
C GLY A 83 21.20 -24.68 31.53
N GLU A 84 20.17 -25.42 31.94
CA GLU A 84 20.10 -26.88 31.81
C GLU A 84 20.07 -27.34 30.35
N LEU A 85 19.44 -26.57 29.46
CA LEU A 85 19.36 -26.86 28.02
C LEU A 85 20.55 -26.34 27.19
N GLY A 86 21.47 -25.61 27.82
CA GLY A 86 22.59 -24.97 27.12
C GLY A 86 22.14 -23.95 26.08
N VAL A 87 21.16 -23.10 26.42
CA VAL A 87 20.58 -22.08 25.54
C VAL A 87 20.82 -20.69 26.11
N GLU A 88 21.22 -19.75 25.25
CA GLU A 88 21.40 -18.34 25.64
C GLU A 88 20.03 -17.74 26.02
N CYS A 89 19.91 -17.23 27.24
CA CYS A 89 18.70 -16.59 27.74
C CYS A 89 18.95 -15.12 28.05
N ARG A 90 18.18 -14.25 27.40
CA ARG A 90 18.18 -12.81 27.66
C ARG A 90 16.88 -12.39 28.33
N VAL A 91 17.04 -11.67 29.43
CA VAL A 91 15.92 -11.13 30.20
C VAL A 91 15.77 -9.64 29.98
N PHE A 92 14.54 -9.21 29.71
CA PHE A 92 14.15 -7.81 29.67
C PHE A 92 13.22 -7.52 30.85
N ARG A 93 13.67 -6.67 31.79
CA ARG A 93 12.85 -6.16 32.90
C ARG A 93 12.26 -4.81 32.50
N LYS A 94 10.93 -4.70 32.55
CA LYS A 94 10.20 -3.48 32.18
C LYS A 94 8.98 -3.30 33.07
N GLU A 95 8.84 -2.12 33.66
CA GLU A 95 7.69 -1.75 34.48
C GLU A 95 6.49 -1.39 33.59
N VAL A 96 5.64 -2.37 33.33
CA VAL A 96 4.56 -2.23 32.33
C VAL A 96 3.47 -1.27 32.78
N GLU A 97 3.17 -1.18 34.08
CA GLU A 97 2.20 -0.21 34.64
C GLU A 97 2.59 1.24 34.30
N LEU A 98 3.83 1.64 34.61
CA LEU A 98 4.31 2.99 34.29
C LEU A 98 4.31 3.28 32.78
N ILE A 99 4.59 2.26 31.97
CA ILE A 99 4.56 2.37 30.50
C ILE A 99 3.12 2.52 29.99
N ALA A 100 2.18 1.76 30.57
CA ALA A 100 0.77 1.81 30.23
C ALA A 100 0.18 3.20 30.53
N GLU A 101 0.47 3.76 31.70
CA GLU A 101 0.06 5.11 32.09
C GLU A 101 0.65 6.18 31.16
N LYS A 102 1.95 6.15 30.90
CA LYS A 102 2.62 7.13 30.01
C LYS A 102 2.08 7.07 28.59
N ARG A 103 1.79 5.87 28.08
CA ARG A 103 1.30 5.65 26.71
C ARG A 103 -0.23 5.71 26.60
N LYS A 104 -0.95 5.94 27.72
CA LYS A 104 -2.42 5.99 27.80
C LYS A 104 -3.09 4.78 27.14
N GLN A 105 -2.59 3.60 27.46
CA GLN A 105 -3.08 2.32 26.92
C GLN A 105 -3.33 1.33 28.06
N SER A 106 -4.03 0.23 27.78
CA SER A 106 -4.22 -0.83 28.77
C SER A 106 -2.90 -1.52 29.13
N CYS A 107 -2.79 -2.08 30.34
CA CYS A 107 -1.62 -2.86 30.75
C CYS A 107 -1.34 -4.06 29.82
N GLU A 108 -2.40 -4.67 29.26
CA GLU A 108 -2.26 -5.76 28.30
C GLU A 108 -1.62 -5.29 26.98
N GLU A 109 -2.10 -4.16 26.43
CA GLU A 109 -1.55 -3.58 25.21
C GLU A 109 -0.11 -3.12 25.42
N ALA A 110 0.19 -2.49 26.56
CA ALA A 110 1.55 -2.13 26.95
C ALA A 110 2.46 -3.36 27.08
N GLY A 111 2.00 -4.44 27.71
CA GLY A 111 2.76 -5.68 27.86
C GLY A 111 3.03 -6.34 26.51
N ARG A 112 2.05 -6.38 25.60
CA ARG A 112 2.22 -6.89 24.23
C ARG A 112 3.25 -6.07 23.45
N GLU A 113 3.21 -4.75 23.57
CA GLU A 113 4.11 -3.85 22.87
C GLU A 113 5.54 -3.94 23.42
N VAL A 114 5.71 -3.96 24.75
CA VAL A 114 7.00 -4.17 25.40
C VAL A 114 7.63 -5.50 24.97
N ARG A 115 6.82 -6.56 24.88
CA ARG A 115 7.27 -7.86 24.38
C ARG A 115 7.70 -7.80 22.92
N ARG A 116 6.94 -7.07 22.08
CA ARG A 116 7.28 -6.84 20.67
C ARG A 116 8.63 -6.13 20.54
N GLU A 117 8.82 -5.04 21.29
CA GLU A 117 10.06 -4.26 21.34
C GLU A 117 11.25 -5.14 21.79
N ALA A 118 11.07 -5.97 22.82
CA ALA A 118 12.11 -6.88 23.31
C ALA A 118 12.54 -7.91 22.26
N PHE A 119 11.57 -8.52 21.54
CA PHE A 119 11.88 -9.44 20.45
C PHE A 119 12.63 -8.76 19.31
N GLU A 120 12.19 -7.56 18.90
CA GLU A 120 12.81 -6.82 17.81
C GLU A 120 14.22 -6.37 18.16
N GLN A 121 14.44 -5.92 19.39
CA GLN A 121 15.77 -5.60 19.89
C GLN A 121 16.69 -6.83 19.84
N MET A 122 16.22 -7.99 20.30
CA MET A 122 17.01 -9.22 20.28
C MET A 122 17.29 -9.70 18.85
N CYS A 123 16.31 -9.59 17.94
CA CYS A 123 16.53 -9.88 16.52
C CYS A 123 17.61 -8.99 15.91
N ALA A 124 17.57 -7.68 16.18
CA ALA A 124 18.53 -6.71 15.64
C ALA A 124 19.97 -6.95 16.15
N GLU A 125 20.13 -7.28 17.43
CA GLU A 125 21.45 -7.43 18.05
C GLU A 125 22.08 -8.81 17.80
N ASN A 126 21.26 -9.87 17.72
CA ASN A 126 21.74 -11.24 17.61
C ASN A 126 21.63 -11.84 16.20
N GLY A 127 21.23 -11.04 15.20
CA GLY A 127 20.93 -11.54 13.86
C GLY A 127 19.76 -12.51 13.82
N GLY A 128 18.83 -12.39 14.78
CA GLY A 128 17.66 -13.28 14.91
C GLY A 128 16.77 -13.22 13.67
N THR A 129 16.66 -14.33 12.95
CA THR A 129 15.90 -14.42 11.70
C THR A 129 14.44 -14.76 11.92
N LYS A 130 14.10 -15.45 13.02
CA LYS A 130 12.73 -15.87 13.35
C LYS A 130 12.38 -15.59 14.80
N ILE A 131 11.10 -15.33 15.08
CA ILE A 131 10.55 -15.18 16.44
C ILE A 131 9.48 -16.27 16.67
N ALA A 132 9.73 -17.19 17.58
CA ALA A 132 8.80 -18.26 17.91
C ALA A 132 7.90 -17.87 19.10
N THR A 133 6.59 -18.09 18.95
CA THR A 133 5.60 -17.86 20.02
C THR A 133 4.75 -19.10 20.26
N ALA A 134 4.38 -19.33 21.52
CA ALA A 134 3.75 -20.55 21.99
C ALA A 134 2.22 -20.57 21.83
N HIS A 135 1.70 -19.98 20.75
CA HIS A 135 0.26 -20.02 20.49
C HIS A 135 -0.17 -21.44 20.10
N HIS A 136 -1.28 -21.91 20.67
CA HIS A 136 -1.81 -23.25 20.47
C HIS A 136 -3.22 -23.24 19.86
N ARG A 137 -3.83 -24.42 19.67
CA ARG A 137 -5.11 -24.59 18.98
C ARG A 137 -6.29 -23.91 19.70
N ASP A 138 -6.29 -23.94 21.02
CA ASP A 138 -7.34 -23.28 21.81
C ASP A 138 -7.25 -21.75 21.67
N ASP A 139 -6.03 -21.20 21.63
CA ASP A 139 -5.82 -19.77 21.34
C ASP A 139 -6.40 -19.38 19.97
N GLN A 140 -6.32 -20.30 19.00
CA GLN A 140 -6.89 -20.12 17.68
C GLN A 140 -8.42 -20.05 17.75
N ALA A 141 -9.05 -21.01 18.42
CA ALA A 141 -10.50 -21.03 18.61
C ALA A 141 -11.00 -19.75 19.31
N GLU A 142 -10.33 -19.31 20.37
CA GLU A 142 -10.63 -18.06 21.07
C GLU A 142 -10.54 -16.84 20.13
N THR A 143 -9.49 -16.79 19.31
CA THR A 143 -9.26 -15.67 18.38
C THR A 143 -10.33 -15.61 17.30
N VAL A 144 -10.73 -16.76 16.76
CA VAL A 144 -11.79 -16.86 15.74
C VAL A 144 -13.12 -16.39 16.31
N LEU A 145 -13.51 -16.90 17.48
CA LEU A 145 -14.76 -16.49 18.14
C LEU A 145 -14.76 -14.99 18.46
N LEU A 146 -13.64 -14.45 18.95
CA LEU A 146 -13.51 -13.02 19.22
C LEU A 146 -13.64 -12.17 17.95
N ASN A 147 -13.05 -12.62 16.85
CA ASN A 147 -13.13 -11.92 15.55
C ASN A 147 -14.55 -11.97 14.99
N ILE A 148 -15.24 -13.11 15.11
CA ILE A 148 -16.65 -13.25 14.73
C ILE A 148 -17.52 -12.27 15.54
N ALA A 149 -17.37 -12.25 16.86
CA ALA A 149 -18.14 -11.39 17.74
C ALA A 149 -17.91 -9.88 17.47
N ARG A 150 -16.71 -9.50 17.02
CA ARG A 150 -16.37 -8.11 16.65
C ARG A 150 -16.78 -7.71 15.23
N GLY A 151 -17.29 -8.66 14.44
CA GLY A 151 -17.56 -8.48 13.02
C GLY A 151 -16.29 -8.58 12.19
N THR A 152 -16.12 -9.68 11.47
CA THR A 152 -14.96 -9.92 10.60
C THR A 152 -15.38 -10.42 9.22
N GLY A 153 -14.54 -10.16 8.21
CA GLY A 153 -14.56 -10.90 6.95
C GLY A 153 -13.72 -12.19 7.03
N ILE A 154 -13.56 -12.85 5.89
CA ILE A 154 -12.83 -14.13 5.78
C ILE A 154 -11.40 -14.07 6.33
N ARG A 155 -10.69 -12.94 6.15
CA ARG A 155 -9.34 -12.75 6.68
C ARG A 155 -9.22 -12.83 8.19
N GLY A 156 -10.25 -12.44 8.95
CA GLY A 156 -10.21 -12.59 10.41
C GLY A 156 -10.71 -13.97 10.88
N LEU A 157 -11.36 -14.75 10.01
CA LEU A 157 -11.64 -16.16 10.29
C LEU A 157 -10.37 -17.02 10.23
N CYS A 158 -9.34 -16.59 9.50
CA CYS A 158 -8.01 -17.21 9.55
C CYS A 158 -7.40 -17.18 10.97
N GLY A 159 -7.88 -16.28 11.84
CA GLY A 159 -7.41 -16.14 13.21
C GLY A 159 -5.90 -15.87 13.28
N ILE A 160 -5.22 -16.73 14.03
CA ILE A 160 -3.79 -16.84 14.19
C ILE A 160 -3.22 -17.70 13.05
N VAL A 161 -2.39 -17.10 12.21
CA VAL A 161 -1.71 -17.83 11.11
C VAL A 161 -0.40 -18.46 11.58
N PRO A 162 0.02 -19.62 11.04
CA PRO A 162 1.24 -20.32 11.45
C PRO A 162 2.51 -19.46 11.28
N VAL A 163 2.61 -18.72 10.17
CA VAL A 163 3.73 -17.82 9.86
C VAL A 163 3.20 -16.44 9.51
N ARG A 164 3.78 -15.40 10.12
CA ARG A 164 3.54 -14.00 9.72
C ARG A 164 4.86 -13.25 9.78
N ASP A 165 5.34 -12.81 8.61
CA ASP A 165 6.66 -12.19 8.46
C ASP A 165 7.75 -13.12 9.03
N ASN A 166 8.51 -12.68 10.02
CA ASN A 166 9.50 -13.50 10.72
C ASN A 166 8.94 -14.24 11.96
N ARG A 167 7.63 -14.14 12.25
CA ARG A 167 7.02 -14.74 13.44
C ARG A 167 6.43 -16.10 13.11
N ILE A 168 6.83 -17.12 13.86
CA ILE A 168 6.42 -18.51 13.69
C ILE A 168 5.67 -19.02 14.93
N ARG A 169 4.74 -19.96 14.72
CA ARG A 169 3.90 -20.56 15.78
C ARG A 169 3.90 -22.08 15.69
N PRO A 170 4.99 -22.74 16.11
CA PRO A 170 5.15 -24.18 15.94
C PRO A 170 4.13 -25.03 16.71
N LEU A 171 3.53 -24.49 17.78
CA LEU A 171 2.57 -25.21 18.61
C LEU A 171 1.11 -25.06 18.16
N LEU A 172 0.83 -24.35 17.06
CA LEU A 172 -0.53 -23.98 16.67
C LEU A 172 -1.43 -25.21 16.39
N SER A 173 -0.83 -26.34 16.03
CA SER A 173 -1.52 -27.60 15.80
C SER A 173 -1.81 -28.40 17.08
N LEU A 174 -1.33 -27.99 18.24
CA LEU A 174 -1.48 -28.74 19.49
C LEU A 174 -2.60 -28.19 20.37
N THR A 175 -3.26 -29.08 21.12
CA THR A 175 -4.19 -28.69 22.20
C THR A 175 -3.43 -28.47 23.50
N ARG A 176 -4.01 -27.67 24.41
CA ARG A 176 -3.45 -27.46 25.75
C ARG A 176 -3.21 -28.78 26.50
N ASP A 177 -4.15 -29.71 26.46
CA ASP A 177 -4.01 -31.02 27.12
C ASP A 177 -2.80 -31.81 26.62
N ARG A 178 -2.50 -31.71 25.32
CA ARG A 178 -1.36 -32.39 24.71
C ARG A 178 -0.04 -31.75 25.11
N ILE A 179 0.00 -30.42 25.21
CA ILE A 179 1.14 -29.66 25.74
C ILE A 179 1.42 -30.09 27.20
N GLU A 180 0.40 -30.11 28.06
CA GLU A 180 0.57 -30.51 29.45
C GLU A 180 0.99 -31.97 29.58
N SER A 181 0.42 -32.86 28.77
CA SER A 181 0.80 -34.27 28.75
C SER A 181 2.28 -34.45 28.34
N TYR A 182 2.74 -33.74 27.31
CA TYR A 182 4.14 -33.74 26.87
C TYR A 182 5.11 -33.32 27.99
N LEU A 183 4.75 -32.28 28.76
CA LEU A 183 5.58 -31.82 29.87
C LEU A 183 5.61 -32.80 31.04
N ARG A 184 4.44 -33.37 31.41
CA ARG A 184 4.33 -34.37 32.48
C ARG A 184 5.13 -35.63 32.16
N GLU A 185 5.11 -36.08 30.90
CA GLU A 185 5.89 -37.25 30.45
C GLU A 185 7.40 -37.06 30.59
N ARG A 186 7.89 -35.82 30.47
CA ARG A 186 9.30 -35.48 30.65
C ARG A 186 9.66 -35.10 32.08
N GLY A 187 8.70 -35.13 33.01
CA GLY A 187 8.90 -34.72 34.40
C GLY A 187 9.22 -33.24 34.56
N ILE A 188 8.84 -32.40 33.59
CA ILE A 188 9.16 -30.98 33.61
C ILE A 188 8.04 -30.24 34.32
N VAL A 189 8.40 -29.55 35.40
CA VAL A 189 7.50 -28.67 36.15
C VAL A 189 7.47 -27.31 35.46
N TRP A 190 6.30 -26.72 35.26
CA TRP A 190 6.11 -25.38 34.72
C TRP A 190 5.42 -24.46 35.74
N ARG A 191 5.42 -23.16 35.47
CA ARG A 191 4.75 -22.15 36.31
C ARG A 191 3.30 -21.96 35.84
N VAL A 192 2.36 -21.88 36.77
CA VAL A 192 0.96 -21.58 36.49
C VAL A 192 0.70 -20.12 36.85
N ASP A 193 0.20 -19.34 35.88
CA ASP A 193 -0.13 -17.94 36.12
C ASP A 193 -1.54 -17.82 36.74
N ALA A 194 -1.64 -17.24 37.94
CA ALA A 194 -2.89 -17.05 38.66
C ALA A 194 -3.85 -16.10 37.92
N THR A 195 -3.33 -15.14 37.13
CA THR A 195 -4.17 -14.21 36.36
C THR A 195 -4.91 -14.89 35.20
N ASN A 196 -4.59 -16.15 34.88
CA ASN A 196 -5.35 -16.92 33.90
C ASN A 196 -6.75 -17.32 34.40
N GLU A 197 -6.98 -17.24 35.72
CA GLU A 197 -8.27 -17.58 36.34
C GLU A 197 -9.24 -16.38 36.40
N GLU A 198 -8.76 -15.17 36.08
CA GLU A 198 -9.58 -13.95 36.14
C GLU A 198 -10.38 -13.73 34.85
N ASP A 199 -11.63 -13.28 34.97
CA ASP A 199 -12.58 -13.05 33.87
C ASP A 199 -12.56 -11.62 33.32
N ASP A 200 -11.62 -10.78 33.76
CA ASP A 200 -11.62 -9.35 33.45
C ASP A 200 -11.40 -9.07 31.95
N TYR A 201 -10.74 -9.99 31.25
CA TYR A 201 -10.42 -9.87 29.85
C TYR A 201 -11.44 -10.57 28.96
N THR A 202 -11.80 -9.95 27.82
CA THR A 202 -12.75 -10.55 26.85
C THR A 202 -12.33 -11.94 26.39
N ARG A 203 -11.01 -12.16 26.25
CA ARG A 203 -10.46 -13.46 25.84
C ARG A 203 -10.65 -14.53 26.92
N ASN A 204 -10.40 -14.18 28.18
CA ASN A 204 -10.61 -15.10 29.32
C ASN A 204 -12.09 -15.47 29.43
N ARG A 205 -13.01 -14.52 29.23
CA ARG A 205 -14.45 -14.81 29.18
C ARG A 205 -14.81 -15.79 28.07
N ILE A 206 -14.18 -15.70 26.89
CA ILE A 206 -14.40 -16.68 25.81
C ILE A 206 -13.90 -18.06 26.25
N ARG A 207 -12.69 -18.15 26.81
CA ARG A 207 -12.09 -19.40 27.31
C ARG A 207 -12.91 -20.05 28.43
N HIS A 208 -13.39 -19.28 29.41
CA HIS A 208 -14.03 -19.81 30.62
C HIS A 208 -15.55 -19.98 30.50
N LYS A 209 -16.22 -19.19 29.65
CA LYS A 209 -17.70 -19.19 29.59
C LYS A 209 -18.27 -19.59 28.23
N VAL A 210 -17.61 -19.24 27.13
CA VAL A 210 -18.19 -19.44 25.79
C VAL A 210 -17.76 -20.78 25.20
N LEU A 211 -16.44 -21.03 25.16
CA LEU A 211 -15.89 -22.28 24.63
C LEU A 211 -16.42 -23.51 25.36
N PRO A 212 -16.48 -23.55 26.71
CA PRO A 212 -16.98 -24.72 27.43
C PRO A 212 -18.46 -25.01 27.16
N VAL A 213 -19.29 -23.98 26.95
CA VAL A 213 -20.70 -24.16 26.58
C VAL A 213 -20.79 -24.74 25.17
N LEU A 214 -20.01 -24.23 24.21
CA LEU A 214 -19.99 -24.78 22.86
C LEU A 214 -19.47 -26.23 22.84
N GLU A 215 -18.44 -26.55 23.61
CA GLU A 215 -17.89 -27.91 23.67
C GLU A 215 -18.82 -28.90 24.39
N ASN A 216 -19.33 -28.53 25.56
CA ASN A 216 -20.09 -29.47 26.40
C ASN A 216 -21.58 -29.54 26.04
N GLU A 217 -22.18 -28.44 25.59
CA GLU A 217 -23.63 -28.37 25.34
C GLU A 217 -24.00 -28.42 23.86
N VAL A 218 -23.06 -28.09 22.95
CA VAL A 218 -23.33 -28.08 21.51
C VAL A 218 -22.59 -29.21 20.77
N ASN A 219 -21.26 -29.23 20.85
CA ASN A 219 -20.43 -30.22 20.15
C ASN A 219 -19.00 -30.27 20.73
N ASP A 220 -18.57 -31.44 21.20
CA ASP A 220 -17.25 -31.71 21.80
C ASP A 220 -16.08 -31.47 20.83
N GLN A 221 -16.33 -31.47 19.52
CA GLN A 221 -15.35 -31.17 18.48
C GLN A 221 -15.32 -29.69 18.07
N THR A 222 -15.94 -28.78 18.83
CA THR A 222 -16.01 -27.35 18.48
C THR A 222 -14.65 -26.74 18.15
N VAL A 223 -13.62 -26.93 19.00
CA VAL A 223 -12.28 -26.39 18.76
C VAL A 223 -11.67 -26.92 17.46
N LYS A 224 -11.89 -28.20 17.15
CA LYS A 224 -11.43 -28.83 15.90
C LYS A 224 -12.15 -28.27 14.67
N HIS A 225 -13.46 -28.04 14.77
CA HIS A 225 -14.23 -27.43 13.67
C HIS A 225 -13.83 -25.97 13.42
N LEU A 226 -13.57 -25.20 14.48
CA LEU A 226 -13.06 -23.83 14.36
C LEU A 226 -11.67 -23.79 13.71
N GLU A 227 -10.78 -24.70 14.08
CA GLU A 227 -9.46 -24.85 13.45
C GLU A 227 -9.58 -25.20 11.95
N SER A 228 -10.43 -26.19 11.61
CA SER A 228 -10.71 -26.53 10.21
C SER A 228 -11.30 -25.36 9.42
N LEU A 229 -12.18 -24.55 10.02
CA LEU A 229 -12.74 -23.35 9.40
C LEU A 229 -11.65 -22.31 9.14
N SER A 230 -10.75 -22.09 10.10
CA SER A 230 -9.62 -21.17 9.92
C SER A 230 -8.69 -21.60 8.79
N ARG A 231 -8.40 -22.91 8.69
CA ARG A 231 -7.57 -23.46 7.61
C ARG A 231 -8.23 -23.27 6.24
N GLN A 232 -9.52 -23.56 6.11
CA GLN A 232 -10.25 -23.29 4.86
C GLN A 232 -10.27 -21.80 4.51
N ALA A 233 -10.45 -20.92 5.50
CA ALA A 233 -10.39 -19.48 5.30
C ALA A 233 -9.00 -19.02 4.85
N GLU A 234 -7.92 -19.61 5.38
CA GLU A 234 -6.53 -19.35 4.98
C GLU A 234 -6.29 -19.76 3.52
N GLU A 235 -6.66 -20.98 3.11
CA GLU A 235 -6.56 -21.46 1.73
C GLU A 235 -7.27 -20.53 0.73
N ILE A 236 -8.46 -20.05 1.08
CA ILE A 236 -9.21 -19.08 0.26
C ILE A 236 -8.48 -17.72 0.22
N CYS A 237 -7.94 -17.25 1.35
CA CYS A 237 -7.20 -16.00 1.40
C CYS A 237 -5.91 -16.05 0.57
N GLU A 238 -5.18 -17.18 0.60
CA GLU A 238 -3.99 -17.39 -0.23
C GLU A 238 -4.32 -17.32 -1.72
N TYR A 239 -5.41 -17.97 -2.15
CA TYR A 239 -5.89 -17.88 -3.52
C TYR A 239 -6.25 -16.44 -3.89
N LEU A 240 -6.98 -15.72 -3.04
CA LEU A 240 -7.32 -14.32 -3.26
C LEU A 240 -6.07 -13.44 -3.37
N ASP A 241 -5.08 -13.64 -2.50
CA ASP A 241 -3.81 -12.92 -2.55
C ASP A 241 -3.02 -13.23 -3.83
N TYR A 242 -3.04 -14.48 -4.29
CA TYR A 242 -2.50 -14.86 -5.59
C TYR A 242 -3.21 -14.13 -6.73
N SER A 243 -4.54 -14.15 -6.79
CA SER A 243 -5.32 -13.45 -7.81
C SER A 243 -5.05 -11.94 -7.80
N VAL A 244 -4.94 -11.32 -6.62
CA VAL A 244 -4.57 -9.91 -6.47
C VAL A 244 -3.16 -9.64 -7.00
N ARG A 245 -2.19 -10.55 -6.77
CA ARG A 245 -0.83 -10.42 -7.32
C ARG A 245 -0.83 -10.48 -8.85
N GLN A 246 -1.62 -11.36 -9.46
CA GLN A 246 -1.73 -11.44 -10.92
C GLN A 246 -2.39 -10.18 -11.48
N LEU A 247 -3.53 -9.77 -10.91
CA LEU A 247 -4.23 -8.57 -11.33
C LEU A 247 -3.37 -7.32 -11.16
N TRP A 248 -2.59 -7.22 -10.09
CA TRP A 248 -1.65 -6.11 -9.89
C TRP A 248 -0.67 -5.97 -11.06
N LYS A 249 -0.11 -7.08 -11.56
CA LYS A 249 0.86 -7.06 -12.66
C LYS A 249 0.24 -6.57 -13.97
N THR A 250 -1.04 -6.84 -14.18
CA THR A 250 -1.71 -6.50 -15.44
C THR A 250 -2.34 -5.11 -15.42
N CYS A 251 -2.97 -4.71 -14.31
CA CYS A 251 -3.77 -3.48 -14.28
C CYS A 251 -3.14 -2.29 -13.54
N VAL A 252 -2.05 -2.50 -12.77
CA VAL A 252 -1.44 -1.42 -11.95
C VAL A 252 -0.10 -1.00 -12.52
N SER A 253 0.01 0.26 -12.92
CA SER A 253 1.29 0.89 -13.26
C SER A 253 1.71 1.88 -12.16
N VAL A 254 3.02 1.95 -11.91
CA VAL A 254 3.61 2.87 -10.91
C VAL A 254 4.26 4.02 -11.66
N ARG A 255 3.83 5.25 -11.39
CA ARG A 255 4.50 6.46 -11.86
C ARG A 255 5.32 7.04 -10.71
N LYS A 256 6.60 7.32 -10.98
CA LYS A 256 7.47 8.09 -10.09
C LYS A 256 7.70 9.44 -10.77
N LYS A 257 7.35 10.54 -10.09
CA LYS A 257 7.80 11.87 -10.53
C LYS A 257 9.26 12.04 -10.13
N ASP A 258 10.11 12.27 -11.13
CA ASP A 258 11.53 12.62 -11.06
C ASP A 258 12.46 11.65 -10.32
N GLN A 259 13.48 11.16 -11.04
CA GLN A 259 14.48 10.21 -10.54
C GLN A 259 15.51 10.83 -9.57
N GLU A 260 15.43 12.13 -9.28
CA GLU A 260 16.46 12.85 -8.51
C GLU A 260 16.11 13.07 -7.02
N GLN A 261 14.87 12.81 -6.58
CA GLN A 261 14.50 12.90 -5.17
C GLN A 261 14.16 11.53 -4.58
N LYS A 262 14.87 11.13 -3.53
CA LYS A 262 14.68 9.85 -2.81
C LYS A 262 13.32 9.68 -2.14
N GLU A 263 12.46 10.71 -2.14
CA GLU A 263 11.14 10.71 -1.50
C GLU A 263 10.00 11.19 -2.42
N SER A 264 10.06 10.87 -3.73
CA SER A 264 8.92 11.18 -4.61
C SER A 264 7.67 10.40 -4.22
N PRO A 265 6.48 11.04 -4.17
CA PRO A 265 5.24 10.37 -3.81
C PRO A 265 4.90 9.28 -4.84
N ILE A 266 4.54 8.09 -4.35
CA ILE A 266 4.14 6.96 -5.18
C ILE A 266 2.78 7.29 -5.81
N GLU A 267 2.74 7.37 -7.13
CA GLU A 267 1.50 7.49 -7.91
C GLU A 267 1.17 6.13 -8.54
N LEU A 268 -0.06 5.65 -8.33
CA LEU A 268 -0.51 4.38 -8.90
C LEU A 268 -1.65 4.64 -9.88
N VAL A 269 -1.57 4.06 -11.08
CA VAL A 269 -2.65 4.10 -12.06
C VAL A 269 -3.22 2.70 -12.23
N ILE A 270 -4.54 2.59 -12.05
CA ILE A 270 -5.32 1.36 -12.21
C ILE A 270 -6.10 1.45 -13.51
N GLU A 271 -5.79 0.60 -14.47
CA GLU A 271 -6.44 0.53 -15.77
C GLU A 271 -7.86 -0.06 -15.66
N LYS A 272 -8.86 0.60 -16.27
CA LYS A 272 -10.27 0.20 -16.19
C LYS A 272 -10.52 -1.18 -16.79
N GLU A 273 -10.10 -1.42 -18.03
CA GLU A 273 -10.44 -2.65 -18.76
C GLU A 273 -9.94 -3.90 -18.03
N SER A 274 -8.64 -3.93 -17.73
CA SER A 274 -7.99 -5.01 -16.97
C SER A 274 -8.59 -5.18 -15.56
N PHE A 275 -8.98 -4.09 -14.89
CA PHE A 275 -9.59 -4.16 -13.56
C PHE A 275 -10.94 -4.89 -13.58
N PHE A 276 -11.82 -4.58 -14.54
CA PHE A 276 -13.17 -5.16 -14.61
C PHE A 276 -13.21 -6.59 -15.18
N GLN A 277 -12.11 -7.11 -15.71
CA GLN A 277 -11.98 -8.53 -16.07
C GLN A 277 -11.92 -9.47 -14.84
N SER A 278 -11.73 -8.92 -13.64
CA SER A 278 -11.62 -9.70 -12.40
C SER A 278 -12.88 -9.67 -11.54
N PHE A 279 -13.04 -10.68 -10.67
CA PHE A 279 -14.18 -10.80 -9.77
C PHE A 279 -14.24 -9.66 -8.74
N PRO A 280 -15.44 -9.26 -8.27
CA PRO A 280 -15.62 -8.18 -7.29
C PRO A 280 -14.74 -8.29 -6.03
N ALA A 281 -14.56 -9.50 -5.50
CA ALA A 281 -13.75 -9.74 -4.30
C ALA A 281 -12.27 -9.39 -4.53
N VAL A 282 -11.70 -9.79 -5.67
CA VAL A 282 -10.30 -9.52 -6.03
C VAL A 282 -10.11 -8.02 -6.30
N ARG A 283 -11.06 -7.39 -7.01
CA ARG A 283 -11.07 -5.95 -7.25
C ARG A 283 -11.04 -5.14 -5.96
N LYS A 284 -11.89 -5.49 -4.98
CA LYS A 284 -11.94 -4.83 -3.67
C LYS A 284 -10.59 -4.93 -2.93
N LEU A 285 -9.99 -6.12 -2.92
CA LEU A 285 -8.70 -6.36 -2.28
C LEU A 285 -7.55 -5.63 -3.00
N LEU A 286 -7.60 -5.53 -4.33
CA LEU A 286 -6.64 -4.75 -5.11
C LEU A 286 -6.72 -3.26 -4.75
N LEU A 287 -7.92 -2.68 -4.70
CA LEU A 287 -8.10 -1.27 -4.31
C LEU A 287 -7.55 -1.02 -2.91
N GLN A 288 -7.86 -1.90 -1.95
CA GLN A 288 -7.30 -1.83 -0.59
C GLN A 288 -5.77 -1.88 -0.59
N LYS A 289 -5.17 -2.76 -1.41
CA LYS A 289 -3.71 -2.87 -1.55
C LYS A 289 -3.08 -1.61 -2.17
N CYS A 290 -3.70 -1.04 -3.20
CA CYS A 290 -3.19 0.17 -3.86
C CYS A 290 -3.22 1.37 -2.92
N ILE A 291 -4.35 1.60 -2.24
CA ILE A 291 -4.49 2.71 -1.28
C ILE A 291 -3.52 2.52 -0.11
N GLY A 292 -3.40 1.29 0.41
CA GLY A 292 -2.45 0.98 1.49
C GLY A 292 -1.00 1.25 1.11
N LYS A 293 -0.62 0.97 -0.15
CA LYS A 293 0.74 1.22 -0.66
C LYS A 293 1.06 2.71 -0.79
N VAL A 294 0.11 3.54 -1.23
CA VAL A 294 0.29 5.00 -1.37
C VAL A 294 0.28 5.70 0.00
N ARG A 295 -0.58 5.24 0.91
CA ARG A 295 -0.67 5.78 2.28
C ARG A 295 0.51 5.38 3.17
N GLY A 296 1.05 4.17 2.99
CA GLY A 296 1.98 3.55 3.94
C GLY A 296 1.28 2.83 5.10
N GLY A 297 0.02 2.42 4.92
CA GLY A 297 -0.76 1.70 5.93
C GLY A 297 -2.25 1.53 5.57
N GLN A 298 -2.94 0.58 6.22
CA GLN A 298 -4.35 0.25 5.94
C GLN A 298 -5.35 0.64 7.04
N LYS A 299 -4.92 1.31 8.12
CA LYS A 299 -5.83 1.77 9.19
C LYS A 299 -6.92 2.69 8.62
N ASP A 300 -8.13 2.68 9.18
CA ASP A 300 -9.25 3.58 8.81
C ASP A 300 -9.81 3.45 7.37
N LEU A 301 -9.42 2.42 6.60
CA LEU A 301 -10.10 2.10 5.35
C LEU A 301 -11.36 1.27 5.60
N THR A 302 -12.52 1.85 5.29
CA THR A 302 -13.81 1.17 5.39
C THR A 302 -14.26 0.60 4.05
N SER A 303 -15.24 -0.30 4.07
CA SER A 303 -15.87 -0.79 2.83
C SER A 303 -16.53 0.34 2.02
N ALA A 304 -16.99 1.41 2.68
CA ALA A 304 -17.59 2.57 2.00
C ALA A 304 -16.57 3.35 1.15
N HIS A 305 -15.32 3.49 1.64
CA HIS A 305 -14.24 4.12 0.88
C HIS A 305 -13.89 3.30 -0.38
N LEU A 306 -13.78 1.98 -0.25
CA LEU A 306 -13.50 1.09 -1.38
C LEU A 306 -14.61 1.12 -2.44
N GLN A 307 -15.87 1.15 -1.98
CA GLN A 307 -17.03 1.28 -2.86
C GLN A 307 -17.01 2.62 -3.62
N SER A 308 -16.70 3.72 -2.93
CA SER A 308 -16.61 5.04 -3.55
C SER A 308 -15.53 5.11 -4.64
N VAL A 309 -14.39 4.45 -4.44
CA VAL A 309 -13.34 4.32 -5.46
C VAL A 309 -13.81 3.44 -6.61
N SER A 310 -14.51 2.34 -6.34
CA SER A 310 -15.05 1.50 -7.41
C SER A 310 -16.06 2.24 -8.29
N GLU A 311 -16.94 3.05 -7.69
CA GLU A 311 -17.92 3.86 -8.43
C GLU A 311 -17.27 4.98 -9.25
N LEU A 312 -16.07 5.43 -8.85
CA LEU A 312 -15.35 6.48 -9.55
C LEU A 312 -15.01 6.09 -11.00
N PHE A 313 -14.86 4.79 -11.31
CA PHE A 313 -14.61 4.29 -12.66
C PHE A 313 -15.73 4.64 -13.66
N ASP A 314 -16.96 4.85 -13.18
CA ASP A 314 -18.13 5.16 -14.00
C ASP A 314 -18.52 6.65 -13.96
N ARG A 315 -17.77 7.46 -13.20
CA ARG A 315 -17.96 8.90 -13.14
C ARG A 315 -17.22 9.61 -14.28
N GLN A 316 -17.59 10.88 -14.48
CA GLN A 316 -16.96 11.76 -15.46
C GLN A 316 -15.44 11.91 -15.19
N VAL A 317 -14.65 11.91 -16.27
CA VAL A 317 -13.20 12.13 -16.23
C VAL A 317 -12.87 13.44 -15.51
N GLY A 318 -11.88 13.40 -14.63
CA GLY A 318 -11.45 14.52 -13.80
C GLY A 318 -12.15 14.64 -12.45
N LYS A 319 -13.17 13.81 -12.16
CA LYS A 319 -13.70 13.72 -10.79
C LYS A 319 -12.67 13.09 -9.85
N GLN A 320 -12.65 13.59 -8.62
CA GLN A 320 -11.76 13.15 -7.55
C GLN A 320 -12.58 12.85 -6.30
N ILE A 321 -12.09 11.89 -5.51
CA ILE A 321 -12.54 11.64 -4.14
C ILE A 321 -11.33 11.67 -3.21
N ASP A 322 -11.52 12.24 -2.03
CA ASP A 322 -10.51 12.26 -0.99
C ASP A 322 -10.70 11.04 -0.07
N LEU A 323 -9.59 10.40 0.27
CA LEU A 323 -9.52 9.20 1.09
C LEU A 323 -8.74 9.49 2.38
N PRO A 324 -9.00 8.75 3.46
CA PRO A 324 -8.28 8.93 4.72
C PRO A 324 -6.77 8.77 4.56
N GLY A 325 -6.02 9.59 5.30
CA GLY A 325 -4.55 9.54 5.31
C GLY A 325 -3.89 10.36 4.20
N GLY A 326 -4.58 11.39 3.67
CA GLY A 326 -4.02 12.29 2.66
C GLY A 326 -3.81 11.60 1.32
N VAL A 327 -4.71 10.70 0.94
CA VAL A 327 -4.71 10.01 -0.35
C VAL A 327 -5.91 10.49 -1.14
N ALA A 328 -5.78 10.66 -2.44
CA ALA A 328 -6.90 10.94 -3.33
C ALA A 328 -6.95 9.94 -4.46
N ALA A 329 -8.16 9.61 -4.91
CA ALA A 329 -8.40 8.84 -6.12
C ALA A 329 -9.06 9.74 -7.17
N LYS A 330 -8.52 9.77 -8.38
CA LYS A 330 -8.94 10.64 -9.47
C LYS A 330 -9.26 9.82 -10.72
N ARG A 331 -10.39 10.10 -11.35
CA ARG A 331 -10.77 9.49 -12.63
C ARG A 331 -9.92 10.09 -13.76
N THR A 332 -9.15 9.25 -14.45
CA THR A 332 -8.45 9.57 -15.71
C THR A 332 -9.24 9.05 -16.91
N TYR A 333 -8.72 9.13 -18.13
CA TYR A 333 -9.38 8.47 -19.27
C TYR A 333 -9.27 6.94 -19.16
N ASP A 334 -8.06 6.45 -18.88
CA ASP A 334 -7.73 5.02 -18.90
C ASP A 334 -8.13 4.27 -17.63
N GLY A 335 -8.39 4.98 -16.53
CA GLY A 335 -8.84 4.35 -15.30
C GLY A 335 -8.88 5.28 -14.10
N ILE A 336 -8.28 4.86 -12.99
CA ILE A 336 -8.17 5.64 -11.75
C ILE A 336 -6.71 5.84 -11.39
N GLU A 337 -6.37 7.06 -11.03
CA GLU A 337 -5.08 7.43 -10.46
C GLU A 337 -5.23 7.60 -8.94
N ILE A 338 -4.35 6.97 -8.16
CA ILE A 338 -4.28 7.09 -6.70
C ILE A 338 -2.99 7.82 -6.36
N ILE A 339 -3.14 8.98 -5.72
CA ILE A 339 -2.04 9.88 -5.40
C ILE A 339 -2.04 10.22 -3.91
N ARG A 340 -0.85 10.45 -3.36
CA ARG A 340 -0.71 11.08 -2.05
C ARG A 340 -0.86 12.58 -2.23
N GLN A 341 -1.82 13.18 -1.54
CA GLN A 341 -1.94 14.62 -1.47
C GLN A 341 -0.78 15.17 -0.64
N THR A 342 0.14 15.86 -1.29
CA THR A 342 0.93 16.89 -0.61
C THR A 342 -0.05 17.99 -0.22
N GLN A 343 -0.02 18.43 1.04
CA GLN A 343 -0.77 19.60 1.48
C GLN A 343 -0.29 20.82 0.70
N SER A 344 -0.91 21.08 -0.45
CA SER A 344 -0.98 22.40 -1.02
C SER A 344 -2.20 23.05 -0.35
N ARG A 345 -1.93 23.96 0.59
CA ARG A 345 -2.91 24.98 0.97
C ARG A 345 -3.40 25.61 -0.34
N ALA A 346 -4.64 25.32 -0.72
CA ALA A 346 -5.36 26.16 -1.66
C ALA A 346 -5.63 27.50 -0.96
N GLU A 347 -4.62 28.37 -0.92
CA GLU A 347 -4.89 29.79 -0.82
C GLU A 347 -5.63 30.17 -2.10
N THR A 348 -6.93 30.40 -1.91
CA THR A 348 -7.74 31.20 -2.83
C THR A 348 -7.24 32.65 -2.74
N GLY A 349 -6.06 32.89 -3.31
CA GLY A 349 -5.50 34.21 -3.52
C GLY A 349 -5.99 34.76 -4.85
N LYS A 350 -6.79 35.83 -4.77
CA LYS A 350 -7.07 36.74 -5.90
C LYS A 350 -5.75 37.25 -6.52
N ALA A 351 -5.79 37.47 -7.83
CA ALA A 351 -4.95 38.28 -8.74
C ALA A 351 -3.82 39.14 -8.09
N ALA A 352 -2.64 39.40 -8.66
CA ALA A 352 -2.09 39.45 -10.04
C ALA A 352 -0.52 39.56 -9.89
N PRO A 353 0.30 40.11 -10.82
CA PRO A 353 0.37 40.10 -12.29
C PRO A 353 1.77 39.65 -12.83
N GLU A 354 1.87 39.51 -14.17
CA GLU A 354 3.09 39.65 -15.01
C GLU A 354 4.28 38.67 -14.93
N SER A 355 5.03 38.66 -16.04
CA SER A 355 6.01 37.72 -16.62
C SER A 355 7.08 37.15 -15.67
N ASP A 356 7.61 35.93 -15.86
CA ASP A 356 8.70 35.63 -16.81
C ASP A 356 8.82 34.11 -17.09
N ALA A 357 7.90 33.55 -17.87
CA ALA A 357 8.10 32.22 -18.47
C ALA A 357 8.00 32.32 -19.99
N ALA A 358 8.76 33.24 -20.57
CA ALA A 358 8.92 33.29 -22.02
C ALA A 358 10.09 32.38 -22.39
N GLY A 359 9.79 31.21 -22.98
CA GLY A 359 10.70 30.67 -23.99
C GLY A 359 11.03 31.81 -24.98
N LYS A 360 12.27 31.91 -25.43
CA LYS A 360 12.67 33.03 -26.30
C LYS A 360 11.79 33.03 -27.55
N LEU A 361 10.89 34.03 -27.61
CA LEU A 361 10.07 34.30 -28.77
C LEU A 361 10.89 35.22 -29.67
N GLU A 362 11.42 34.68 -30.76
CA GLU A 362 12.03 35.49 -31.81
C GLU A 362 10.91 35.92 -32.77
N LEU A 363 10.64 37.22 -32.81
CA LEU A 363 9.71 37.84 -33.75
C LEU A 363 10.50 38.52 -34.86
N ARG A 364 10.26 38.10 -36.10
CA ARG A 364 10.84 38.75 -37.28
C ARG A 364 9.72 39.27 -38.17
N PHE A 365 9.75 40.56 -38.47
CA PHE A 365 8.83 41.19 -39.41
C PHE A 365 9.37 41.05 -40.83
N VAL A 366 8.51 40.66 -41.76
CA VAL A 366 8.82 40.49 -43.18
C VAL A 366 7.76 41.24 -43.99
N GLU A 367 8.19 42.17 -44.84
CA GLU A 367 7.30 42.85 -45.79
C GLU A 367 7.01 41.92 -46.98
N ASN A 368 5.77 41.89 -47.46
CA ASN A 368 5.35 40.97 -48.54
C ASN A 368 6.13 41.19 -49.87
N GLY A 369 6.82 42.33 -50.03
CA GLY A 369 7.69 42.60 -51.18
C GLY A 369 8.90 41.67 -51.29
N ASP A 370 9.36 41.06 -50.19
CA ASP A 370 10.52 40.15 -50.15
C ASP A 370 10.16 38.67 -50.41
N ILE A 371 8.86 38.36 -50.58
CA ILE A 371 8.38 36.96 -50.73
C ILE A 371 8.47 36.47 -52.17
N LEU A 372 8.71 37.35 -53.13
CA LEU A 372 8.99 36.99 -54.53
C LEU A 372 10.34 36.25 -54.73
N GLN A 373 11.08 35.96 -53.65
CA GLN A 373 12.29 35.11 -53.69
C GLN A 373 12.30 33.96 -52.66
N ALA A 374 11.24 33.78 -51.85
CA ALA A 374 11.18 32.70 -50.86
C ALA A 374 10.31 31.54 -51.38
N GLU A 375 10.93 30.51 -51.95
CA GLU A 375 10.22 29.40 -52.61
C GLU A 375 9.43 28.47 -51.65
N GLU A 376 9.59 28.55 -50.33
CA GLU A 376 8.81 27.70 -49.40
C GLU A 376 8.45 28.41 -48.08
N ILE A 377 7.17 28.44 -47.74
CA ILE A 377 6.68 28.84 -46.40
C ILE A 377 7.15 27.78 -45.39
N PRO A 378 7.90 28.14 -44.33
CA PRO A 378 8.40 27.17 -43.35
C PRO A 378 7.26 26.41 -42.67
N GLN A 379 7.20 25.08 -42.86
CA GLN A 379 6.19 24.22 -42.22
C GLN A 379 6.59 23.70 -40.84
N LYS A 380 7.81 24.01 -40.35
CA LYS A 380 8.36 23.46 -39.10
C LYS A 380 7.44 23.72 -37.89
N SER A 381 7.42 22.78 -36.93
CA SER A 381 6.54 22.80 -35.75
C SER A 381 6.79 23.97 -34.78
N TYR A 382 7.91 24.68 -34.93
CA TYR A 382 8.36 25.76 -34.06
C TYR A 382 8.60 27.09 -34.79
N THR A 383 8.20 27.19 -36.05
CA THR A 383 8.27 28.44 -36.84
C THR A 383 7.00 28.58 -37.66
N LYS A 384 6.27 29.69 -37.50
CA LYS A 384 5.04 29.96 -38.25
C LYS A 384 5.03 31.39 -38.77
N TRP A 385 4.60 31.53 -40.02
CA TRP A 385 4.33 32.82 -40.65
C TRP A 385 2.84 33.13 -40.49
N ILE A 386 2.57 34.32 -39.95
CA ILE A 386 1.24 34.78 -39.61
C ILE A 386 0.96 36.09 -40.33
N ASP A 387 -0.26 36.23 -40.85
CA ASP A 387 -0.76 37.50 -41.38
C ASP A 387 -0.78 38.54 -40.24
N TYR A 388 0.09 39.54 -40.34
CA TYR A 388 0.21 40.59 -39.32
C TYR A 388 -0.92 41.63 -39.44
N ASP A 389 -1.48 41.83 -40.63
CA ASP A 389 -2.44 42.90 -40.91
C ASP A 389 -3.79 42.70 -40.21
N ILE A 390 -4.06 41.49 -39.73
CA ILE A 390 -5.31 41.12 -39.07
C ILE A 390 -5.24 41.12 -37.54
N ILE A 391 -4.05 41.32 -36.97
CA ILE A 391 -3.82 41.34 -35.51
C ILE A 391 -4.36 42.66 -34.95
N LYS A 392 -5.18 42.59 -33.89
CA LYS A 392 -5.94 43.75 -33.37
C LYS A 392 -5.47 44.26 -32.01
N CYS A 393 -5.18 43.36 -31.09
CA CYS A 393 -4.89 43.67 -29.69
C CYS A 393 -3.40 43.51 -29.35
N GLY A 394 -2.63 42.89 -30.24
CA GLY A 394 -1.21 42.60 -30.08
C GLY A 394 -0.95 41.16 -29.67
N LEU A 395 0.18 40.61 -30.14
CA LEU A 395 0.56 39.23 -29.84
C LEU A 395 1.13 39.10 -28.44
N CYS A 396 0.63 38.12 -27.69
CA CYS A 396 1.19 37.73 -26.41
C CYS A 396 1.36 36.21 -26.33
N VAL A 397 2.37 35.79 -25.56
CA VAL A 397 2.53 34.38 -25.17
C VAL A 397 2.02 34.23 -23.76
N ARG A 398 1.01 33.40 -23.58
CA ARG A 398 0.38 33.18 -22.26
C ARG A 398 -0.26 31.81 -22.14
N THR A 399 -0.65 31.44 -20.93
CA THR A 399 -1.51 30.28 -20.68
C THR A 399 -2.98 30.59 -20.96
N ARG A 400 -3.82 29.54 -20.94
CA ARG A 400 -5.25 29.63 -21.27
C ARG A 400 -6.02 30.60 -20.35
N GLN A 401 -6.98 31.31 -20.93
CA GLN A 401 -7.92 32.18 -20.23
C GLN A 401 -9.37 31.80 -20.58
N SER A 402 -10.30 32.23 -19.73
CA SER A 402 -11.72 32.02 -19.99
C SER A 402 -12.17 32.84 -21.19
N GLY A 403 -12.83 32.20 -22.16
CA GLY A 403 -13.28 32.84 -23.40
C GLY A 403 -12.39 32.56 -24.62
N ASP A 404 -11.23 31.93 -24.43
CA ASP A 404 -10.31 31.62 -25.52
C ASP A 404 -10.93 30.72 -26.60
N TYR A 405 -10.65 31.05 -27.87
CA TYR A 405 -11.14 30.33 -29.04
C TYR A 405 -10.14 30.29 -30.20
N LEU A 406 -10.34 29.34 -31.11
CA LEU A 406 -9.62 29.17 -32.37
C LEU A 406 -10.62 29.24 -33.53
N VAL A 407 -10.18 29.75 -34.69
CA VAL A 407 -10.86 29.50 -35.98
C VAL A 407 -10.25 28.26 -36.62
N ILE A 408 -11.09 27.27 -36.94
CA ILE A 408 -10.64 25.92 -37.30
C ILE A 408 -10.71 25.58 -38.80
N ASP A 409 -11.46 26.35 -39.58
CA ASP A 409 -11.64 26.19 -41.02
C ASP A 409 -11.58 27.53 -41.76
N ASP A 410 -11.48 27.50 -43.08
CA ASP A 410 -11.41 28.69 -43.94
C ASP A 410 -12.78 29.40 -44.07
N GLN A 411 -13.86 28.78 -43.56
CA GLN A 411 -15.21 29.36 -43.47
C GLN A 411 -15.40 30.21 -42.19
N GLY A 412 -14.38 30.32 -41.33
CA GLY A 412 -14.42 31.17 -40.14
C GLY A 412 -15.07 30.53 -38.92
N ARG A 413 -15.28 29.21 -38.92
CA ARG A 413 -15.92 28.49 -37.80
C ARG A 413 -15.06 28.58 -36.54
N ARG A 414 -15.67 29.04 -35.45
CA ARG A 414 -15.02 29.18 -34.14
C ARG A 414 -15.19 27.94 -33.28
N GLN A 415 -14.11 27.49 -32.66
CA GLN A 415 -14.10 26.45 -31.63
C GLN A 415 -13.54 27.03 -30.33
N LYS A 416 -14.24 26.84 -29.22
CA LYS A 416 -13.71 27.20 -27.88
C LYS A 416 -12.47 26.37 -27.59
N LEU A 417 -11.43 26.99 -27.03
CA LEU A 417 -10.17 26.31 -26.68
C LEU A 417 -10.41 25.15 -25.71
N LYS A 418 -11.34 25.31 -24.76
CA LYS A 418 -11.77 24.23 -23.85
C LYS A 418 -12.30 23.00 -24.61
N ALA A 419 -13.10 23.21 -25.66
CA ALA A 419 -13.64 22.12 -26.47
C ALA A 419 -12.53 21.44 -27.27
N TRP A 420 -11.60 22.23 -27.82
CA TRP A 420 -10.43 21.70 -28.50
C TRP A 420 -9.59 20.79 -27.58
N PHE A 421 -9.25 21.22 -26.36
CA PHE A 421 -8.51 20.40 -25.39
C PHE A 421 -9.21 19.07 -25.04
N ILE A 422 -10.54 19.04 -25.06
CA ILE A 422 -11.31 17.82 -24.80
C ILE A 422 -11.21 16.87 -26.00
N ASN A 423 -11.35 17.40 -27.21
CA ASN A 423 -11.25 16.61 -28.44
C ASN A 423 -9.87 15.97 -28.62
N GLU A 424 -8.81 16.74 -28.35
CA GLU A 424 -7.41 16.25 -28.40
C GLU A 424 -7.03 15.42 -27.16
N LYS A 425 -7.97 15.16 -26.25
CA LYS A 425 -7.77 14.37 -25.01
C LYS A 425 -6.61 14.85 -24.13
N ILE A 426 -6.28 16.15 -24.16
CA ILE A 426 -5.19 16.72 -23.37
C ILE A 426 -5.55 16.70 -21.86
N PRO A 427 -4.73 16.16 -20.94
CA PRO A 427 -5.00 16.13 -19.50
C PRO A 427 -5.14 17.52 -18.86
N LYS A 428 -5.94 17.65 -17.78
CA LYS A 428 -6.24 18.97 -17.17
C LYS A 428 -4.97 19.69 -16.70
N GLU A 429 -4.03 18.99 -16.06
CA GLU A 429 -2.77 19.57 -15.57
C GLU A 429 -1.91 20.18 -16.69
N GLU A 430 -1.89 19.53 -17.86
CA GLU A 430 -1.11 20.00 -19.01
C GLU A 430 -1.74 21.27 -19.61
N ARG A 431 -3.08 21.32 -19.70
CA ARG A 431 -3.79 22.48 -20.28
C ARG A 431 -3.48 23.81 -19.57
N ASP A 432 -3.19 23.79 -18.28
CA ASP A 432 -2.91 24.99 -17.49
C ASP A 432 -1.47 25.50 -17.67
N ARG A 433 -0.57 24.65 -18.19
CA ARG A 433 0.85 24.97 -18.40
C ARG A 433 1.22 25.22 -19.86
N MET A 434 0.35 24.84 -20.80
CA MET A 434 0.58 25.05 -22.22
C MET A 434 0.66 26.55 -22.56
N LEU A 435 1.77 26.93 -23.21
CA LEU A 435 1.95 28.25 -23.78
C LEU A 435 1.15 28.38 -25.08
N LEU A 436 0.50 29.52 -25.26
CA LEU A 436 -0.35 29.84 -26.39
C LEU A 436 0.08 31.21 -26.94
N VAL A 437 0.13 31.34 -28.26
CA VAL A 437 0.26 32.64 -28.91
C VAL A 437 -1.15 33.18 -29.14
N ALA A 438 -1.47 34.33 -28.55
CA ALA A 438 -2.82 34.88 -28.54
C ALA A 438 -2.86 36.37 -28.95
N ASP A 439 -3.91 36.73 -29.68
CA ASP A 439 -4.34 38.11 -29.93
C ASP A 439 -5.67 38.34 -29.18
N GLY A 440 -5.57 38.94 -27.99
CA GLY A 440 -6.69 38.99 -27.04
C GLY A 440 -7.17 37.59 -26.64
N SER A 441 -8.45 37.27 -26.90
CA SER A 441 -9.05 35.93 -26.67
C SER A 441 -8.98 35.01 -27.91
N HIS A 442 -8.48 35.48 -29.04
CA HIS A 442 -8.29 34.64 -30.23
C HIS A 442 -6.90 34.01 -30.15
N ILE A 443 -6.87 32.69 -30.03
CA ILE A 443 -5.62 31.94 -30.07
C ILE A 443 -5.13 31.89 -31.51
N VAL A 444 -3.97 32.49 -31.77
CA VAL A 444 -3.31 32.55 -33.07
C VAL A 444 -2.64 31.21 -33.36
N TRP A 445 -1.91 30.66 -32.39
CA TRP A 445 -1.18 29.43 -32.54
C TRP A 445 -0.99 28.68 -31.21
N ILE A 446 -1.14 27.36 -31.27
CA ILE A 446 -0.80 26.42 -30.20
C ILE A 446 0.48 25.69 -30.62
N PRO A 447 1.65 26.05 -30.04
CA PRO A 447 2.94 25.41 -30.35
C PRO A 447 2.89 23.89 -30.20
N GLY A 448 3.52 23.17 -31.14
CA GLY A 448 3.47 21.71 -31.20
C GLY A 448 2.13 21.11 -31.68
N TYR A 449 1.09 21.93 -31.85
CA TYR A 449 -0.22 21.51 -32.33
C TYR A 449 -0.62 22.30 -33.58
N ARG A 450 -1.60 23.20 -33.46
CA ARG A 450 -2.26 23.84 -34.61
C ARG A 450 -2.24 25.35 -34.56
N MET A 451 -2.20 25.96 -35.74
CA MET A 451 -2.45 27.38 -35.95
C MET A 451 -3.92 27.63 -36.26
N SER A 452 -4.45 28.80 -35.87
CA SER A 452 -5.79 29.21 -36.27
C SER A 452 -5.81 29.59 -37.75
N ARG A 453 -6.81 29.07 -38.49
CA ARG A 453 -6.96 29.33 -39.93
C ARG A 453 -7.18 30.79 -40.28
N ALA A 454 -7.69 31.59 -39.34
CA ALA A 454 -7.88 33.02 -39.53
C ALA A 454 -6.57 33.78 -39.82
N TYR A 455 -5.43 33.30 -39.32
CA TYR A 455 -4.12 33.97 -39.39
C TYR A 455 -3.21 33.42 -40.49
N LYS A 456 -3.76 32.64 -41.41
CA LYS A 456 -3.03 32.10 -42.55
C LYS A 456 -2.68 33.23 -43.52
N VAL A 457 -1.41 33.28 -43.94
CA VAL A 457 -0.94 34.19 -44.99
C VAL A 457 -1.69 33.89 -46.29
N THR A 458 -2.14 34.95 -46.97
CA THR A 458 -2.80 34.90 -48.28
C THR A 458 -2.16 35.88 -49.25
N GLU A 459 -2.53 35.84 -50.53
CA GLU A 459 -2.08 36.82 -51.53
C GLU A 459 -2.41 38.28 -51.18
N LYS A 460 -3.36 38.51 -50.26
CA LYS A 460 -3.79 39.84 -49.80
C LYS A 460 -3.00 40.36 -48.60
N THR A 461 -2.24 39.51 -47.93
CA THR A 461 -1.43 39.85 -46.77
C THR A 461 -0.31 40.79 -47.20
N LYS A 462 -0.14 41.95 -46.57
CA LYS A 462 0.90 42.93 -46.88
C LYS A 462 2.09 42.82 -45.93
N ASN A 463 1.82 42.48 -44.67
CA ASN A 463 2.84 42.33 -43.64
C ASN A 463 2.75 40.93 -43.03
N ILE A 464 3.90 40.26 -42.91
CA ILE A 464 4.00 38.95 -42.27
C ILE A 464 4.83 39.08 -41.00
N VAL A 465 4.39 38.40 -39.95
CA VAL A 465 5.22 38.15 -38.77
C VAL A 465 5.63 36.67 -38.75
N GLU A 466 6.93 36.44 -38.75
CA GLU A 466 7.51 35.13 -38.45
C GLU A 466 7.67 35.01 -36.93
N ILE A 467 7.03 33.99 -36.37
CA ILE A 467 7.15 33.65 -34.96
C ILE A 467 7.96 32.37 -34.85
N LYS A 468 9.08 32.43 -34.13
CA LYS A 468 9.90 31.28 -33.79
C LYS A 468 9.97 31.10 -32.28
N ILE A 469 9.67 29.89 -31.81
CA ILE A 469 9.81 29.51 -30.41
C ILE A 469 11.04 28.60 -30.31
N THR A 470 12.06 29.05 -29.61
CA THR A 470 13.20 28.19 -29.25
C THR A 470 12.92 27.56 -27.89
N GLU A 471 12.67 26.26 -27.87
CA GLU A 471 12.80 25.47 -26.64
C GLU A 471 14.30 25.35 -26.32
N GLU A 472 14.70 25.61 -25.07
CA GLU A 472 16.00 25.09 -24.61
C GLU A 472 15.95 23.57 -24.72
N GLU A 473 16.90 23.00 -25.48
CA GLU A 473 16.92 21.60 -25.89
C GLU A 473 16.58 20.63 -24.74
N LYS A 474 15.48 19.88 -24.90
CA LYS A 474 15.41 18.46 -24.51
C LYS A 474 14.58 17.65 -25.52
N ASP A 475 15.32 16.87 -26.29
CA ASP A 475 14.94 15.68 -27.06
C ASP A 475 13.97 15.80 -28.24
N GLY A 476 14.57 15.65 -29.42
CA GLY A 476 13.91 15.58 -30.71
C GLY A 476 12.94 14.40 -30.86
N ARG A 477 11.72 14.72 -31.28
CA ARG A 477 10.89 13.85 -32.11
C ARG A 477 10.54 14.57 -33.38
N ASN A 478 11.14 14.10 -34.47
CA ASN A 478 10.69 14.37 -35.83
C ASN A 478 9.42 13.54 -36.05
N ASP A 479 8.29 14.16 -36.38
CA ASP A 479 7.10 13.45 -36.84
C ASP A 479 6.48 14.17 -38.04
N GLN A 480 6.63 13.56 -39.22
CA GLN A 480 5.77 13.76 -40.38
C GLN A 480 4.39 13.18 -40.03
N ARG A 481 3.35 14.02 -40.04
CA ARG A 481 1.96 13.54 -40.19
C ARG A 481 1.29 14.39 -41.26
N ASP A 482 1.06 13.73 -42.39
CA ASP A 482 0.39 14.27 -43.57
C ASP A 482 -1.00 14.81 -43.24
N ASP A 483 -1.22 16.08 -43.59
CA ASP A 483 -2.53 16.73 -43.61
C ASP A 483 -3.18 16.41 -44.96
N PHE A 484 -3.74 15.22 -45.10
CA PHE A 484 -4.69 14.88 -46.16
C PHE A 484 -5.92 14.19 -45.57
N GLY A 485 -6.82 15.01 -45.02
CA GLY A 485 -8.20 14.64 -44.73
C GLY A 485 -9.05 14.79 -45.99
N ARG A 486 -9.51 13.64 -46.49
CA ARG A 486 -10.43 13.40 -47.61
C ARG A 486 -11.57 14.42 -47.74
N GLU A 487 -11.75 14.93 -48.95
CA GLU A 487 -13.07 15.31 -49.47
C GLU A 487 -13.86 14.05 -49.87
N SER A 488 -15.17 14.11 -49.65
CA SER A 488 -16.23 13.07 -49.80
C SER A 488 -16.51 12.22 -48.57
#